data_AF-A0A6N0NZI4-F1
#
_entry.id   AF-A0A6N0NZI4-F1
#
_cell.length_a   1.000
_cell.length_b   1.000
_cell.length_c   1.000
_cell.angle_alpha   90.00
_cell.angle_beta   90.00
_cell.angle_gamma   90.00
#
_symmetry.space_group_name_H-M   'P 1'
#
loop_
_entity.id
_entity.type
_entity.pdbx_description
1 polymer ?
#
loop_
_entity_poly.entity_id
_entity_poly.type
_entity_poly.pdbx_seq_one_letter_code
_entity_poly.pdbx_strand_id
1 'polypeptide(L)'
;MIQDLKSISGDLGPWRDVSERPGKEAFAKEAEYKVQDLFWGKLHLRNTGDLYVLVISKIPFNWKERVKDLKIKGEVVDAAGGIMWIKTDESNLLNDLKEVKDLLEKLKSEKK
;
A
#
# COMPACT_ATOMS: atom_id res chain seq x y z
N MET A 1 -12.86 2.88 9.15
CA MET A 1 -12.21 3.95 8.36
C MET A 1 -10.83 4.18 8.93
N ILE A 2 -9.80 3.95 8.12
CA ILE A 2 -8.39 4.06 8.51
C ILE A 2 -8.07 5.53 8.82
N GLN A 3 -7.63 5.78 10.06
CA GLN A 3 -7.45 7.15 10.59
C GLN A 3 -6.01 7.64 10.52
N ASP A 4 -5.02 6.76 10.69
CA ASP A 4 -3.62 7.09 10.54
C ASP A 4 -2.73 5.85 10.28
N LEU A 5 -1.46 6.12 9.95
CA LEU A 5 -0.40 5.11 9.78
C LEU A 5 0.81 5.41 10.70
N LYS A 6 0.60 6.15 11.81
CA LYS A 6 1.70 6.69 12.63
C LYS A 6 2.56 5.61 13.27
N SER A 7 1.95 4.49 13.65
CA SER A 7 2.63 3.35 14.27
C SER A 7 3.69 2.69 13.36
N ILE A 8 3.62 2.91 12.05
CA ILE A 8 4.65 2.47 11.09
C ILE A 8 5.52 3.62 10.59
N SER A 9 5.45 4.81 11.21
CA SER A 9 6.07 6.05 10.73
C SER A 9 5.54 6.48 9.35
N GLY A 10 4.25 6.25 9.14
CA GLY A 10 3.55 6.63 7.92
C GLY A 10 2.68 7.87 8.11
N ASP A 11 2.58 8.65 7.05
CA ASP A 11 1.66 9.77 6.90
C ASP A 11 0.52 9.37 5.97
N LEU A 12 -0.71 9.67 6.37
CA LEU A 12 -1.93 9.46 5.58
C LEU A 12 -2.49 10.81 5.15
N GLY A 13 -2.67 10.99 3.84
CA GLY A 13 -3.31 12.16 3.25
C GLY A 13 -4.82 12.15 3.43
N PRO A 14 -5.50 13.23 3.01
CA PRO A 14 -6.96 13.31 3.08
C PRO A 14 -7.61 12.28 2.16
N TRP A 15 -8.72 11.72 2.61
CA TRP A 15 -9.59 10.90 1.77
C TRP A 15 -10.33 11.77 0.76
N ARG A 16 -10.41 11.30 -0.49
CA ARG A 16 -11.19 11.93 -1.56
C ARG A 16 -12.06 10.88 -2.26
N ASP A 17 -13.21 11.31 -2.73
CA ASP A 17 -14.08 10.48 -3.57
C ASP A 17 -13.47 10.32 -4.96
N VAL A 18 -13.59 9.13 -5.54
CA VAL A 18 -13.15 8.85 -6.91
C VAL A 18 -14.25 8.18 -7.73
N SER A 19 -14.39 8.64 -8.96
CA SER A 19 -15.32 8.12 -9.96
C SER A 19 -14.54 7.35 -11.03
N GLU A 20 -15.12 6.31 -11.62
CA GLU A 20 -14.46 5.55 -12.69
C GLU A 20 -14.19 6.41 -13.92
N ARG A 21 -15.06 7.41 -14.15
CA ARG A 21 -14.98 8.38 -15.24
C ARG A 21 -15.49 9.74 -14.76
N PRO A 22 -15.02 10.85 -15.37
CA PRO A 22 -15.52 12.18 -15.07
C PRO A 22 -17.06 12.27 -15.19
N GLY A 23 -17.71 12.90 -14.21
CA GLY A 23 -19.17 13.13 -14.20
C GLY A 23 -20.02 11.92 -13.77
N LYS A 24 -19.41 10.79 -13.40
CA LYS A 24 -20.11 9.66 -12.76
C LYS A 24 -20.08 9.77 -11.24
N GLU A 25 -21.03 9.10 -10.60
CA GLU A 25 -21.02 8.94 -9.14
C GLU A 25 -19.72 8.27 -8.67
N ALA A 26 -19.30 8.61 -7.46
CA ALA A 26 -18.12 8.03 -6.86
C ALA A 26 -18.36 6.54 -6.54
N PHE A 27 -17.43 5.69 -6.95
CA PHE A 27 -17.50 4.24 -6.70
C PHE A 27 -16.55 3.80 -5.59
N ALA A 28 -15.63 4.68 -5.18
CA ALA A 28 -14.63 4.42 -4.17
C ALA A 28 -14.14 5.72 -3.53
N LYS A 29 -13.36 5.56 -2.46
CA LYS A 29 -12.56 6.61 -1.82
C LYS A 29 -11.08 6.27 -1.91
N GLU A 30 -10.24 7.28 -2.07
CA GLU A 30 -8.79 7.13 -2.08
C GLU A 30 -8.12 8.05 -1.06
N ALA A 31 -7.04 7.57 -0.44
CA ALA A 31 -6.12 8.40 0.33
C ALA A 31 -4.69 8.03 -0.04
N GLU A 32 -3.88 9.05 -0.35
CA GLU A 32 -2.44 8.85 -0.56
C GLU A 32 -1.75 8.65 0.79
N TYR A 33 -0.66 7.88 0.79
CA TYR A 33 0.14 7.70 1.98
C TYR A 33 1.62 7.59 1.64
N LYS A 34 2.44 7.82 2.65
CA LYS A 34 3.90 7.70 2.57
C LYS A 34 4.41 7.06 3.86
N VAL A 35 5.38 6.16 3.75
CA VAL A 35 6.07 5.55 4.90
C VAL A 35 7.54 5.87 4.80
N GLN A 36 7.97 6.83 5.63
CA GLN A 36 9.34 7.35 5.66
C GLN A 36 9.88 7.65 4.25
N ASP A 37 11.16 7.37 4.00
CA ASP A 37 11.80 7.43 2.68
C ASP A 37 11.94 6.03 2.06
N LEU A 38 11.00 5.13 2.34
CA LEU A 38 11.03 3.74 1.86
C LEU A 38 10.06 3.51 0.72
N PHE A 39 8.81 3.94 0.89
CA PHE A 39 7.75 3.76 -0.10
C PHE A 39 6.61 4.75 0.11
N TRP A 40 5.78 4.87 -0.91
CA TRP A 40 4.57 5.68 -0.93
C TRP A 40 3.52 4.97 -1.77
N GLY A 41 2.28 5.46 -1.75
CA GLY A 41 1.21 4.77 -2.42
C GLY A 41 -0.16 5.38 -2.18
N LYS A 42 -1.19 4.58 -2.43
CA LYS A 42 -2.58 4.97 -2.13
C LYS A 42 -3.36 3.79 -1.58
N LEU A 43 -4.26 4.12 -0.65
CA LEU A 43 -5.35 3.26 -0.21
C LEU A 43 -6.55 3.54 -1.11
N HIS A 44 -7.18 2.50 -1.62
CA HIS A 44 -8.36 2.58 -2.49
C HIS A 44 -9.45 1.70 -1.90
N LEU A 45 -10.43 2.33 -1.25
CA LEU A 45 -11.55 1.67 -0.58
C LEU A 45 -12.79 1.78 -1.47
N ARG A 46 -13.24 0.67 -2.04
CA ARG A 46 -14.46 0.63 -2.85
C ARG A 46 -15.69 0.73 -1.96
N ASN A 47 -16.79 1.23 -2.53
CA ASN A 47 -18.08 1.25 -1.85
C ASN A 47 -18.60 -0.17 -1.53
N THR A 48 -18.08 -1.20 -2.21
CA THR A 48 -18.32 -2.61 -1.90
C THR A 48 -17.64 -3.10 -0.62
N GLY A 49 -16.71 -2.32 -0.05
CA GLY A 49 -15.90 -2.68 1.10
C GLY A 49 -14.54 -3.28 0.75
N ASP A 50 -14.25 -3.55 -0.54
CA ASP A 50 -12.94 -4.03 -0.95
C ASP A 50 -11.88 -2.94 -0.79
N LEU A 51 -10.79 -3.25 -0.07
CA LEU A 51 -9.64 -2.37 0.12
C LEU A 51 -8.46 -2.85 -0.72
N TYR A 52 -8.00 -1.98 -1.61
CA TYR A 52 -6.80 -2.17 -2.42
C TYR A 52 -5.73 -1.18 -1.99
N VAL A 53 -4.49 -1.64 -1.93
CA VAL A 53 -3.34 -0.86 -1.48
C VAL A 53 -2.29 -0.89 -2.58
N LEU A 54 -2.01 0.27 -3.15
CA LEU A 54 -0.89 0.47 -4.06
C LEU A 54 0.36 0.76 -3.25
N VAL A 55 1.43 0.01 -3.48
CA VAL A 55 2.75 0.20 -2.89
C VAL A 55 3.73 0.54 -4.00
N ILE A 56 4.42 1.69 -3.89
CA ILE A 56 5.48 2.12 -4.79
C ILE A 56 6.77 2.29 -3.99
N SER A 57 7.72 1.38 -4.21
CA SER A 57 9.01 1.42 -3.52
C SER A 57 9.92 2.49 -4.08
N LYS A 58 10.68 3.14 -3.19
CA LYS A 58 11.82 4.00 -3.56
C LYS A 58 13.12 3.21 -3.74
N ILE A 59 13.16 1.96 -3.26
CA ILE A 59 14.34 1.11 -3.38
C ILE A 59 14.30 0.42 -4.75
N PRO A 60 15.39 0.47 -5.55
CA PRO A 60 15.41 -0.23 -6.84
C PRO A 60 15.46 -1.75 -6.64
N PHE A 61 14.36 -2.43 -6.90
CA PHE A 61 14.25 -3.90 -7.00
C PHE A 61 12.97 -4.28 -7.76
N ASN A 62 12.76 -5.58 -7.97
CA ASN A 62 11.56 -6.12 -8.57
C ASN A 62 10.72 -6.86 -7.53
N TRP A 63 9.50 -6.38 -7.26
CA TRP A 63 8.56 -7.01 -6.33
C TRP A 63 8.31 -8.46 -6.67
N LYS A 64 8.18 -8.81 -7.95
CA LYS A 64 7.88 -10.18 -8.41
C LYS A 64 8.86 -11.22 -7.86
N GLU A 65 10.11 -10.82 -7.61
CA GLU A 65 11.14 -11.72 -7.06
C GLU A 65 11.09 -11.85 -5.52
N ARG A 66 10.41 -10.92 -4.84
CA ARG A 66 10.36 -10.78 -3.38
C ARG A 66 8.96 -10.97 -2.79
N VAL A 67 7.90 -11.10 -3.60
CA VAL A 67 6.53 -11.38 -3.11
C VAL A 67 6.51 -12.58 -2.18
N LYS A 68 7.28 -13.63 -2.50
CA LYS A 68 7.41 -14.85 -1.67
C LYS A 68 7.98 -14.61 -0.27
N ASP A 69 8.68 -13.49 -0.07
CA ASP A 69 9.31 -13.14 1.21
C ASP A 69 8.38 -12.29 2.09
N LEU A 70 7.27 -11.79 1.55
CA LEU A 70 6.27 -11.03 2.28
C LEU A 70 5.35 -11.96 3.08
N LYS A 71 5.21 -11.70 4.38
CA LYS A 71 4.29 -12.41 5.27
C LYS A 71 3.02 -11.61 5.54
N ILE A 72 2.47 -11.03 4.47
CA ILE A 72 1.22 -10.28 4.54
C ILE A 72 0.04 -11.23 4.75
N LYS A 73 -1.02 -10.72 5.38
CA LYS A 73 -2.29 -11.42 5.55
C LYS A 73 -3.25 -11.20 4.37
N GLY A 74 -3.15 -10.04 3.73
CA GLY A 74 -3.80 -9.77 2.45
C GLY A 74 -3.22 -10.59 1.31
N GLU A 75 -3.71 -10.32 0.10
CA GLU A 75 -3.31 -11.00 -1.13
C GLU A 75 -2.57 -10.03 -2.05
N VAL A 76 -1.40 -10.41 -2.55
CA VAL A 76 -0.76 -9.67 -3.66
C VAL A 76 -1.50 -9.99 -4.94
N VAL A 77 -2.22 -9.00 -5.49
CA VAL A 77 -3.00 -9.17 -6.74
C VAL A 77 -2.20 -8.82 -7.99
N ASP A 78 -1.18 -7.97 -7.86
CA ASP A 78 -0.27 -7.63 -8.95
C ASP A 78 1.07 -7.12 -8.41
N ALA A 79 2.15 -7.36 -9.15
CA ALA A 79 3.51 -6.93 -8.79
C ALA A 79 4.40 -6.81 -10.03
N ALA A 80 4.93 -5.61 -10.28
CA ALA A 80 5.82 -5.33 -11.40
C ALA A 80 6.83 -4.22 -11.05
N GLY A 81 8.14 -4.53 -11.18
CA GLY A 81 9.19 -3.56 -10.86
C GLY A 81 9.07 -3.08 -9.41
N GLY A 82 9.11 -1.77 -9.19
CA GLY A 82 8.94 -1.16 -7.86
C GLY A 82 7.47 -1.00 -7.41
N ILE A 83 6.50 -1.48 -8.19
CA ILE A 83 5.06 -1.33 -7.93
C ILE A 83 4.43 -2.66 -7.53
N MET A 84 3.54 -2.64 -6.54
CA MET A 84 2.77 -3.79 -6.09
C MET A 84 1.37 -3.36 -5.64
N TRP A 85 0.38 -4.23 -5.88
CA TRP A 85 -0.99 -4.08 -5.39
C TRP A 85 -1.31 -5.20 -4.39
N ILE A 86 -1.85 -4.81 -3.24
CA ILE A 86 -2.35 -5.72 -2.21
C ILE A 86 -3.86 -5.53 -2.08
N LYS A 87 -4.62 -6.62 -2.12
CA LYS A 87 -6.01 -6.65 -1.65
C LYS A 87 -6.00 -7.07 -0.19
N THR A 88 -6.55 -6.25 0.69
CA THR A 88 -6.58 -6.52 2.15
C THR A 88 -7.87 -5.97 2.76
N ASP A 89 -7.93 -5.94 4.09
CA ASP A 89 -9.02 -5.35 4.88
C ASP A 89 -8.46 -4.36 5.91
N GLU A 90 -9.33 -3.55 6.52
CA GLU A 90 -8.90 -2.53 7.49
C GLU A 90 -8.17 -3.12 8.70
N SER A 91 -8.51 -4.35 9.12
CA SER A 91 -7.92 -4.99 10.30
C SER A 91 -6.50 -5.51 10.05
N ASN A 92 -6.19 -5.83 8.79
CA ASN A 92 -4.90 -6.38 8.37
C ASN A 92 -3.98 -5.32 7.75
N LEU A 93 -4.53 -4.21 7.26
CA LEU A 93 -3.78 -3.14 6.56
C LEU A 93 -2.47 -2.75 7.28
N LEU A 94 -2.56 -2.45 8.58
CA LEU A 94 -1.41 -1.95 9.31
C LEU A 94 -0.30 -3.01 9.42
N ASN A 95 -0.70 -4.26 9.63
CA ASN A 95 0.23 -5.39 9.66
C ASN A 95 0.88 -5.60 8.29
N ASP A 96 0.08 -5.56 7.21
CA ASP A 96 0.57 -5.77 5.86
C ASP A 96 1.57 -4.67 5.44
N LEU A 97 1.25 -3.41 5.75
CA LEU A 97 2.16 -2.28 5.51
C LEU A 97 3.43 -2.34 6.37
N LYS A 98 3.33 -2.91 7.58
CA LYS A 98 4.50 -3.14 8.44
C LYS A 98 5.42 -4.21 7.83
N GLU A 99 4.89 -5.33 7.36
CA GLU A 99 5.69 -6.36 6.68
C GLU A 99 6.40 -5.81 5.42
N VAL A 100 5.71 -4.96 4.65
CA VAL A 100 6.30 -4.24 3.52
C VAL A 100 7.44 -3.33 3.97
N LYS A 101 7.23 -2.56 5.05
CA LYS A 101 8.27 -1.69 5.62
C LYS A 101 9.48 -2.49 6.06
N ASP A 102 9.28 -3.54 6.86
CA ASP A 102 10.35 -4.35 7.44
C ASP A 102 11.20 -5.01 6.34
N LEU A 103 10.57 -5.51 5.26
CA LEU A 103 11.27 -6.02 4.09
C LEU A 103 12.13 -4.94 3.41
N LEU A 104 11.56 -3.75 3.19
CA LEU A 104 12.28 -2.66 2.53
C LEU A 104 13.44 -2.12 3.39
N GLU A 105 13.28 -2.08 4.71
CA GLU A 105 14.37 -1.72 5.63
C GLU A 105 15.52 -2.73 5.55
N LYS A 106 15.22 -4.04 5.49
CA LYS A 106 16.21 -5.09 5.27
C LYS A 106 16.93 -4.94 3.93
N LEU A 107 16.19 -4.71 2.84
CA LEU A 107 16.81 -4.49 1.52
C LEU A 107 17.67 -3.23 1.47
N LYS A 108 17.32 -2.19 2.26
CA LYS A 108 18.11 -0.96 2.37
C LYS A 108 19.40 -1.18 3.14
N SER A 109 19.41 -2.06 4.15
CA SER A 109 20.61 -2.37 4.93
C SER A 109 21.57 -3.30 4.19
N GLU A 110 21.06 -4.25 3.39
CA GLU A 110 21.89 -5.14 2.55
C GLU A 110 22.67 -4.41 1.45
N LYS A 111 22.22 -3.20 1.04
CA LYS A 111 22.90 -2.36 0.04
C LYS A 111 23.93 -1.40 0.63
N LYS A 112 24.05 -1.31 1.95
CA LYS A 112 25.07 -0.50 2.64
C LYS A 112 26.29 -1.34 2.97
#